data_AF-A0A418T2R3-F1
#
_entry.id   AF-A0A418T2R3-F1
#
_cell.length_a   1.000
_cell.length_b   1.000
_cell.length_c   1.000
_cell.angle_alpha   90.00
_cell.angle_beta   90.00
_cell.angle_gamma   90.00
#
_symmetry.space_group_name_H-M   'P 1'
#
loop_
_entity.id
_entity.type
_entity.pdbx_description
1 polymer ?
#
loop_
_entity_poly.entity_id
_entity_poly.type
_entity_poly.pdbx_seq_one_letter_code
_entity_poly.pdbx_strand_id
1 'polypeptide(L)'
;MNRNKPEEIYRVLKPGGLFITQQVGGQNNRELSRLLLGDGAMVVDPQFNLANSSRELAAAGFTIHDSAEFFPEQRFNDVGAFVYLAKIAEWEFAGFSVEKCYNELCLLQEKVEKDGHFMSRKHRFFMIASK
;
A
#
# COMPACT_ATOMS: atom_id res chain seq x y z
N MET A 1 3.53 1.78 11.54
CA MET A 1 3.25 2.97 10.72
C MET A 1 2.21 3.80 11.46
N ASN A 2 2.47 5.10 11.74
CA ASN A 2 1.56 5.93 12.51
C ASN A 2 0.29 6.20 11.69
N ARG A 3 -0.83 5.64 12.16
CA ARG A 3 -2.15 5.94 11.59
C ARG A 3 -2.51 7.37 11.99
N ASN A 4 -2.84 8.18 11.00
CA ASN A 4 -3.46 9.48 11.23
C ASN A 4 -4.72 9.27 12.07
N LYS A 5 -4.77 9.82 13.29
CA LYS A 5 -5.98 9.78 14.13
C LYS A 5 -6.91 10.89 13.65
N PRO A 6 -8.04 10.58 13.00
CA PRO A 6 -8.91 11.59 12.41
C PRO A 6 -9.35 12.66 13.41
N GLU A 7 -9.60 12.28 14.66
CA GLU A 7 -10.03 13.19 15.73
C GLU A 7 -8.97 14.25 16.04
N GLU A 8 -7.70 13.85 16.03
CA GLU A 8 -6.59 14.77 16.30
C GLU A 8 -6.40 15.75 15.14
N ILE A 9 -6.53 15.28 13.90
CA ILE A 9 -6.48 16.13 12.71
C ILE A 9 -7.64 17.13 12.75
N TYR A 10 -8.86 16.66 13.04
CA TYR A 10 -10.03 17.53 13.16
C TYR A 10 -9.82 18.57 14.27
N ARG A 11 -9.28 18.18 15.42
CA ARG A 11 -9.02 19.09 16.55
C ARG A 11 -8.09 20.25 16.16
N VAL A 12 -6.98 19.95 15.48
CA VAL A 12 -5.96 20.97 15.14
C VAL A 12 -6.29 21.79 13.89
N LEU A 13 -7.16 21.30 13.01
CA LEU A 13 -7.55 22.03 11.81
C LEU A 13 -8.41 23.26 12.17
N LYS A 14 -8.16 24.39 11.51
CA LYS A 14 -9.00 25.59 11.64
C LYS A 14 -10.41 25.30 11.08
N PRO A 15 -11.48 25.95 11.58
CA PRO A 15 -12.80 25.86 10.95
C PRO A 15 -12.74 26.17 9.44
N GLY A 16 -13.33 25.31 8.61
CA GLY A 16 -13.27 25.41 7.15
C GLY A 16 -11.92 25.02 6.51
N GLY A 17 -10.94 24.58 7.31
CA GLY A 17 -9.67 24.08 6.79
C GLY A 17 -9.84 22.75 6.04
N LEU A 18 -8.98 22.52 5.05
CA LEU A 18 -8.95 21.28 4.26
C LEU A 18 -7.89 20.32 4.76
N PHE A 19 -8.28 19.06 4.89
CA PHE A 19 -7.41 17.90 5.02
C PHE A 19 -7.34 17.18 3.66
N ILE A 20 -6.15 17.12 3.08
CA ILE A 20 -5.89 16.47 1.80
C ILE A 20 -4.85 15.39 2.04
N THR A 21 -5.15 14.17 1.63
CA THR A 21 -4.24 13.05 1.82
C THR A 21 -4.30 12.05 0.68
N GLN A 22 -3.17 11.43 0.37
CA GLN A 22 -3.08 10.17 -0.35
C GLN A 22 -2.50 9.11 0.58
N GLN A 23 -3.00 7.89 0.52
CA GLN A 23 -2.58 6.79 1.37
C GLN A 23 -2.22 5.56 0.53
N VAL A 24 -1.32 4.74 1.06
CA VAL A 24 -1.03 3.41 0.54
C VAL A 24 -1.96 2.42 1.25
N GLY A 25 -2.90 1.85 0.51
CA GLY A 25 -3.88 0.96 1.12
C GLY A 25 -3.37 -0.48 1.32
N GLY A 26 -4.09 -1.26 2.12
CA GLY A 26 -3.67 -2.55 2.68
C GLY A 26 -3.48 -3.71 1.69
N GLN A 27 -3.95 -3.55 0.45
CA GLN A 27 -3.75 -4.49 -0.65
C GLN A 27 -2.49 -4.22 -1.47
N ASN A 28 -1.76 -3.14 -1.18
CA ASN A 28 -0.57 -2.76 -1.93
C ASN A 28 0.51 -3.86 -1.86
N ASN A 29 0.94 -4.35 -3.03
CA ASN A 29 1.91 -5.44 -3.18
C ASN A 29 1.57 -6.75 -2.44
N ARG A 30 0.34 -6.89 -1.91
CA ARG A 30 -0.03 -8.00 -1.02
C ARG A 30 0.13 -9.38 -1.67
N GLU A 31 -0.25 -9.50 -2.94
CA GLU A 31 -0.11 -10.74 -3.71
C GLU A 31 1.36 -11.14 -3.87
N LEU A 32 2.22 -10.18 -4.22
CA LEU A 32 3.64 -10.45 -4.42
C LEU A 32 4.37 -10.72 -3.09
N SER A 33 3.99 -10.02 -2.02
CA SER A 33 4.48 -10.31 -0.67
C SER A 33 4.09 -11.72 -0.22
N ARG A 34 2.83 -12.12 -0.46
CA ARG A 34 2.36 -13.50 -0.20
C ARG A 34 3.14 -14.53 -1.02
N LEU A 35 3.38 -14.27 -2.30
CA LEU A 35 4.17 -15.18 -3.15
C LEU A 35 5.54 -15.44 -2.53
N LEU A 36 6.25 -14.39 -2.12
CA LEU A 36 7.61 -14.51 -1.59
C LEU A 36 7.71 -15.05 -0.15
N LEU A 37 6.75 -14.70 0.71
CA LEU A 37 6.90 -14.79 2.17
C LEU A 37 5.68 -15.40 2.88
N GLY A 38 4.62 -15.76 2.15
CA GLY A 38 3.37 -16.30 2.71
C GLY A 38 2.47 -15.25 3.36
N ASP A 39 1.36 -15.72 3.96
CA ASP A 39 0.26 -14.87 4.46
C ASP A 39 0.59 -14.01 5.71
N GLY A 40 1.79 -14.14 6.29
CA GLY A 40 2.19 -13.44 7.52
C GLY A 40 3.10 -12.23 7.34
N ALA A 41 3.62 -11.98 6.13
CA ALA A 41 4.67 -10.99 5.92
C ALA A 41 4.20 -9.52 5.93
N MET A 42 2.91 -9.30 5.68
CA MET A 42 2.35 -7.94 5.60
C MET A 42 1.77 -7.51 6.94
N VAL A 43 2.33 -6.46 7.52
CA VAL A 43 1.87 -5.89 8.80
C VAL A 43 0.70 -4.92 8.67
N VAL A 44 0.40 -4.45 7.46
CA VAL A 44 -0.70 -3.50 7.20
C VAL A 44 -2.02 -4.24 7.09
N ASP A 45 -3.05 -3.77 7.80
CA ASP A 45 -4.40 -4.32 7.71
C ASP A 45 -4.91 -4.34 6.25
N PRO A 46 -5.30 -5.50 5.69
CA PRO A 46 -5.86 -5.59 4.33
C PRO A 46 -7.10 -4.71 4.11
N GLN A 47 -7.80 -4.34 5.18
CA GLN A 47 -8.97 -3.46 5.16
C GLN A 47 -8.61 -1.97 5.25
N PHE A 48 -7.33 -1.60 5.27
CA PHE A 48 -6.94 -0.19 5.16
C PHE A 48 -7.19 0.31 3.73
N ASN A 49 -8.36 0.89 3.50
CA ASN A 49 -8.89 1.27 2.19
C ASN A 49 -9.71 2.57 2.28
N LEU A 50 -10.18 3.06 1.13
CA LEU A 50 -10.97 4.28 1.05
C LEU A 50 -12.24 4.20 1.88
N ALA A 51 -12.99 3.10 1.77
CA ALA A 51 -14.28 2.95 2.43
C ALA A 51 -14.15 3.07 3.96
N ASN A 52 -13.17 2.37 4.54
CA ASN A 52 -12.94 2.39 5.98
C ASN A 52 -12.38 3.73 6.44
N SER A 53 -11.42 4.29 5.70
CA SER A 53 -10.84 5.60 6.04
C SER A 53 -11.86 6.74 5.94
N SER A 54 -12.79 6.66 4.98
CA SER A 54 -13.88 7.63 4.83
C SER A 54 -14.85 7.57 6.01
N ARG A 55 -15.20 6.35 6.46
CA ARG A 55 -16.03 6.17 7.66
C ARG A 55 -15.38 6.77 8.90
N GLU A 56 -14.08 6.58 9.08
CA GLU A 56 -13.32 7.11 10.21
C GLU A 56 -13.23 8.66 10.16
N LEU A 57 -13.01 9.26 8.99
CA LEU A 57 -13.04 10.72 8.84
C LEU A 57 -14.43 11.30 9.13
N ALA A 58 -15.48 10.70 8.57
CA ALA A 58 -16.85 11.16 8.80
C ALA A 58 -17.24 11.05 10.29
N ALA A 59 -16.83 9.97 10.96
CA ALA A 59 -17.07 9.80 12.40
C ALA A 59 -16.34 10.86 13.26
N ALA A 60 -15.20 11.37 12.79
CA ALA A 60 -14.49 12.47 13.45
C ALA A 60 -15.04 13.87 13.15
N GLY A 61 -16.06 13.98 12.29
CA GLY A 61 -16.75 15.24 11.97
C GLY A 61 -16.37 15.87 10.62
N PHE A 62 -15.49 15.25 9.84
CA PHE A 62 -15.12 15.78 8.53
C PHE A 62 -16.26 15.68 7.51
N THR A 63 -16.36 16.68 6.64
CA THR A 63 -17.15 16.62 5.40
C THR A 63 -16.23 16.25 4.24
N ILE A 64 -16.46 15.10 3.61
CA ILE A 64 -15.67 14.63 2.46
C ILE A 64 -16.20 15.27 1.18
N HIS A 65 -15.32 15.92 0.42
CA HIS A 65 -15.65 16.61 -0.83
C HIS A 65 -15.31 15.79 -2.06
N ASP A 66 -14.16 15.11 -2.01
CA ASP A 66 -13.69 14.29 -3.12
C ASP A 66 -12.86 13.12 -2.58
N SER A 67 -12.94 11.99 -3.26
CA SER A 67 -12.14 10.82 -2.96
C SER A 67 -12.17 9.83 -4.11
N ALA A 68 -11.06 9.10 -4.27
CA ALA A 68 -11.02 7.97 -5.19
C ALA A 68 -10.06 6.90 -4.68
N GLU A 69 -10.31 5.68 -5.12
CA GLU A 69 -9.47 4.52 -4.87
C GLU A 69 -9.05 3.92 -6.20
N PHE A 70 -7.78 3.60 -6.31
CA PHE A 70 -7.19 3.08 -7.53
C PHE A 70 -6.20 1.97 -7.22
N PHE A 71 -6.18 0.98 -8.10
CA PHE A 71 -5.30 -0.17 -7.99
C PHE A 71 -4.41 -0.29 -9.23
N PRO A 72 -3.37 0.55 -9.34
CA PRO A 72 -2.49 0.51 -10.50
C PRO A 72 -1.70 -0.79 -10.56
N GLU A 73 -1.42 -1.24 -11.77
CA GLU A 73 -0.42 -2.27 -12.01
C GLU A 73 0.97 -1.61 -12.03
N GLN A 74 1.91 -2.19 -11.27
CA GLN A 74 3.32 -1.86 -11.36
C GLN A 74 4.06 -3.02 -12.01
N ARG A 75 4.80 -2.73 -13.09
CA ARG A 75 5.60 -3.71 -13.82
C ARG A 75 7.05 -3.66 -13.36
N PHE A 76 7.66 -4.83 -13.26
CA PHE A 76 9.08 -5.00 -12.99
C PHE A 76 9.69 -5.79 -14.13
N ASN A 77 10.65 -5.16 -14.81
CA ASN A 77 11.38 -5.75 -15.92
C ASN A 77 12.73 -6.34 -15.48
N ASP A 78 13.07 -6.21 -14.19
CA ASP A 78 14.32 -6.64 -13.61
C ASP A 78 14.08 -7.13 -12.18
N VAL A 79 14.52 -8.36 -11.88
CA VAL A 79 14.34 -8.97 -10.55
C VAL A 79 15.23 -8.30 -9.51
N GLY A 80 16.44 -7.85 -9.89
CA GLY A 80 17.36 -7.14 -8.99
C GLY A 80 16.77 -5.82 -8.48
N ALA A 81 16.12 -5.05 -9.35
CA ALA A 81 15.41 -3.83 -8.99
C ALA A 81 14.27 -4.10 -8.00
N PHE A 82 13.56 -5.21 -8.20
CA PHE A 82 12.53 -5.65 -7.25
C PHE A 82 13.13 -6.11 -5.91
N VAL A 83 14.24 -6.87 -5.91
CA VAL A 83 14.96 -7.27 -4.70
C VAL A 83 15.38 -6.04 -3.88
N TYR A 84 15.87 -5.00 -4.55
CA TYR A 84 16.18 -3.73 -3.89
C TYR A 84 14.94 -3.13 -3.21
N LEU A 85 13.81 -3.04 -3.93
CA LEU A 85 12.55 -2.56 -3.36
C LEU A 85 12.09 -3.39 -2.16
N ALA A 86 12.08 -4.71 -2.28
CA ALA A 86 11.64 -5.63 -1.23
C ALA A 86 12.51 -5.49 0.03
N LYS A 87 13.82 -5.25 -0.15
CA LYS A 87 14.75 -5.03 0.96
C LYS A 87 14.52 -3.72 1.71
N ILE A 88 14.10 -2.65 1.04
CA ILE A 88 13.85 -1.34 1.69
C ILE A 88 12.41 -1.18 2.20
N ALA A 89 11.44 -1.91 1.63
CA ALA A 89 10.03 -1.83 1.98
C ALA A 89 9.64 -2.89 3.04
N GLU A 90 10.30 -2.86 4.20
CA GLU A 90 10.11 -3.87 5.27
C GLU A 90 8.67 -4.02 5.76
N TRP A 91 7.85 -2.98 5.66
CA TRP A 91 6.44 -3.02 6.06
C TRP A 91 5.55 -3.77 5.03
N GLU A 92 6.01 -3.92 3.79
CA GLU A 92 5.36 -4.72 2.75
C GLU A 92 5.94 -6.15 2.70
N PHE A 93 7.25 -6.29 2.95
CA PHE A 93 8.01 -7.53 2.79
C PHE A 93 8.80 -7.87 4.07
N ALA A 94 8.10 -7.95 5.21
CA ALA A 94 8.77 -8.16 6.49
C ALA A 94 9.53 -9.49 6.53
N GLY A 95 10.81 -9.43 6.92
CA GLY A 95 11.67 -10.60 7.02
C GLY A 95 12.22 -11.12 5.68
N PHE A 96 12.07 -10.35 4.60
CA PHE A 96 12.64 -10.63 3.29
C PHE A 96 14.16 -10.82 3.35
N SER A 97 14.64 -11.86 2.68
CA SER A 97 16.04 -12.01 2.27
C SER A 97 16.08 -12.79 0.96
N VAL A 98 17.13 -12.59 0.17
CA VAL A 98 17.28 -13.29 -1.12
C VAL A 98 17.34 -14.79 -0.91
N GLU A 99 18.02 -15.24 0.15
CA GLU A 99 18.21 -16.66 0.46
C GLU A 99 16.88 -17.35 0.80
N LYS A 100 16.01 -16.68 1.57
CA LYS A 100 14.71 -17.24 1.96
C LYS A 100 13.73 -17.31 0.80
N CYS A 101 13.82 -16.38 -0.14
CA CYS A 101 12.90 -16.24 -1.26
C CYS A 101 13.52 -16.66 -2.59
N TYR A 102 14.62 -17.41 -2.57
CA TYR A 102 15.43 -17.66 -3.78
C TYR A 102 14.62 -18.36 -4.87
N ASN A 103 13.85 -19.39 -4.51
CA ASN A 103 13.04 -20.14 -5.46
C ASN A 103 11.96 -19.26 -6.10
N GLU A 104 11.27 -18.44 -5.31
CA GLU A 104 10.24 -17.53 -5.79
C GLU A 104 10.84 -16.43 -6.67
N LEU A 105 12.04 -15.95 -6.34
CA LEU A 105 12.78 -15.00 -7.18
C LEU A 105 13.19 -15.61 -8.53
N CYS A 106 13.57 -16.90 -8.56
CA CYS A 106 13.81 -17.62 -9.81
C CYS A 106 12.53 -17.71 -10.67
N LEU A 107 11.37 -17.98 -10.07
CA LEU A 107 10.10 -17.98 -10.79
C LEU A 107 9.76 -16.60 -11.39
N LEU A 108 10.07 -15.53 -10.65
CA LEU A 108 9.92 -14.16 -11.18
C LEU A 108 10.89 -13.90 -12.34
N GLN A 109 12.13 -14.39 -12.26
CA GLN A 109 13.12 -14.27 -13.33
C GLN A 109 12.67 -15.00 -14.60
N GLU A 110 12.18 -16.24 -14.49
CA GLU A 110 11.60 -16.98 -15.62
C GLU A 110 10.45 -16.21 -16.28
N LYS A 111 9.64 -15.51 -15.48
CA LYS A 111 8.57 -14.66 -15.98
C LYS A 111 9.08 -13.42 -16.72
N VAL A 112 10.16 -12.80 -16.24
CA VAL A 112 10.84 -11.70 -16.98
C VAL A 112 11.39 -12.21 -18.30
N GLU A 113 12.02 -13.36 -18.34
CA GLU A 113 12.60 -13.93 -19.57
C GLU A 113 11.54 -14.27 -20.61
N LYS A 114 10.37 -14.77 -20.16
CA LYS A 114 9.26 -15.15 -21.03
C LYS A 114 8.41 -13.96 -21.49
N ASP A 115 8.01 -13.09 -20.55
CA ASP A 115 6.98 -12.07 -20.77
C ASP A 115 7.56 -10.63 -20.79
N GLY A 116 8.88 -10.49 -20.59
CA GLY A 116 9.59 -9.21 -20.49
C GLY A 116 9.40 -8.47 -19.16
N HIS A 117 8.52 -8.96 -18.28
CA HIS A 117 8.21 -8.37 -16.98
C HIS A 117 7.35 -9.31 -16.10
N PHE A 118 7.32 -9.04 -14.80
CA PHE A 118 6.23 -9.46 -13.91
C PHE A 118 5.52 -8.23 -13.33
N MET A 119 4.36 -8.44 -12.72
CA MET A 119 3.53 -7.35 -12.21
C MET A 119 3.24 -7.50 -10.72
N SER A 120 2.98 -6.38 -10.07
CA SER A 120 2.37 -6.31 -8.75
C SER A 120 1.25 -5.28 -8.77
N ARG A 121 0.20 -5.53 -7.97
CA ARG A 121 -0.91 -4.59 -7.83
C ARG A 121 -0.63 -3.62 -6.69
N LYS A 122 -0.60 -2.33 -7.01
CA LYS A 122 -0.56 -1.25 -6.02
C LYS A 122 -1.97 -0.96 -5.51
N HIS A 123 -2.03 -0.27 -4.38
CA HIS A 123 -3.29 0.20 -3.82
C HIS A 123 -3.10 1.62 -3.30
N ARG A 124 -3.82 2.56 -3.90
CA ARG A 124 -3.79 3.98 -3.55
C ARG A 124 -5.20 4.48 -3.37
N PHE A 125 -5.41 5.31 -2.37
CA PHE A 125 -6.62 6.10 -2.28
C PHE A 125 -6.28 7.51 -1.81
N PHE A 126 -7.10 8.47 -2.21
CA PHE A 126 -7.00 9.84 -1.74
C PHE A 126 -8.34 10.32 -1.20
N MET A 127 -8.28 11.31 -0.31
CA MET A 127 -9.46 11.99 0.22
C MET A 127 -9.14 13.47 0.38
N ILE A 128 -10.14 14.30 0.08
CA ILE A 128 -10.18 15.74 0.36
C ILE A 128 -11.39 15.97 1.25
N ALA A 129 -11.17 16.49 2.44
CA ALA A 129 -12.24 16.71 3.42
C ALA A 129 -12.04 18.03 4.16
N SER A 130 -13.11 18.67 4.61
CA SER A 130 -13.04 19.87 5.47
C SER A 130 -13.49 19.58 6.89
N LYS A 131 -12.97 20.37 7.81
CA LYS A 131 -13.57 20.55 9.14
C LYS A 131 -14.85 21.37 9.04
#